data_AF-A0AAU8X8U5-F1
#
_entry.id   AF-A0AAU8X8U5-F1
#
_cell.length_a   1.000
_cell.length_b   1.000
_cell.length_c   1.000
_cell.angle_alpha   90.00
_cell.angle_beta   90.00
_cell.angle_gamma   90.00
#
_symmetry.space_group_name_H-M   'P 1'
#
loop_
_entity.id
_entity.type
_entity.pdbx_description
1 polymer ?
#
loop_
_entity_poly.entity_id
_entity_poly.type
_entity_poly.pdbx_seq_one_letter_code
_entity_poly.pdbx_strand_id
1 'polypeptide(L)'
;MKMNIKVNISGVTYLIGLCFLLKIAAGFASEPSLQAPQVESHDILIIGGGISGLTAGYFLKDKDFILLERNDVVGGRATSGNYKQFSYAKGTEYLGEPDDILTSMVSQLGLDLKEIPSPISHLPWMLSLMDRLLVMVVMVSLGI
;
A
#
# COMPACT_ATOMS: atom_id res chain seq x y z
N MET A 1 1.19 -33.26 -58.31
CA MET A 1 0.29 -34.33 -57.84
C MET A 1 -0.35 -33.85 -56.55
N LYS A 2 -1.65 -33.51 -56.54
CA LYS A 2 -2.36 -33.03 -55.34
C LYS A 2 -2.68 -34.22 -54.43
N MET A 3 -2.11 -34.26 -53.23
CA MET A 3 -2.37 -35.31 -52.24
C MET A 3 -3.53 -34.84 -51.35
N ASN A 4 -4.70 -35.45 -51.54
CA ASN A 4 -5.92 -35.08 -50.83
C ASN A 4 -6.06 -35.99 -49.61
N ILE A 5 -5.72 -35.48 -48.42
CA ILE A 5 -5.83 -36.22 -47.16
C ILE A 5 -7.31 -36.24 -46.76
N LYS A 6 -7.96 -37.41 -46.84
CA LYS A 6 -9.30 -37.61 -46.27
C LYS A 6 -9.17 -37.73 -44.76
N VAL A 7 -9.40 -36.63 -44.04
CA VAL A 7 -9.48 -36.64 -42.58
C VAL A 7 -10.77 -37.36 -42.16
N ASN A 8 -10.64 -38.41 -41.36
CA ASN A 8 -11.78 -39.19 -40.85
C ASN A 8 -12.42 -38.46 -39.65
N ILE A 9 -13.46 -37.68 -39.93
CA ILE A 9 -14.11 -36.76 -38.99
C ILE A 9 -14.68 -37.49 -37.76
N SER A 10 -15.12 -38.74 -37.89
CA SER A 10 -15.71 -39.49 -36.77
C SER A 10 -14.69 -39.82 -35.67
N GLY A 11 -13.46 -40.20 -36.04
CA GLY A 11 -12.37 -40.49 -35.09
C GLY A 11 -11.90 -39.25 -34.33
N VAL A 12 -11.92 -38.08 -34.99
CA VAL A 12 -11.57 -36.80 -34.37
C VAL A 12 -12.59 -36.41 -33.30
N THR A 13 -13.89 -36.64 -33.55
CA THR A 13 -14.95 -36.36 -32.57
C THR A 13 -14.86 -37.24 -31.32
N TYR A 14 -14.55 -38.54 -31.47
CA TYR A 14 -14.36 -39.43 -30.32
C TYR A 14 -13.14 -39.05 -29.48
N LEU A 15 -12.05 -38.62 -30.13
CA LEU A 15 -10.84 -38.20 -29.44
C LEU A 15 -11.07 -36.92 -28.62
N ILE A 16 -11.79 -35.94 -29.18
CA ILE A 16 -12.16 -34.71 -28.48
C ILE A 16 -13.06 -35.02 -27.27
N GLY A 17 -14.06 -35.88 -27.44
CA GLY A 17 -14.95 -36.29 -26.35
C GLY A 17 -14.22 -37.02 -25.22
N LEU A 18 -13.30 -37.92 -25.55
CA LEU A 18 -12.48 -38.65 -24.58
C LEU A 18 -11.54 -37.72 -23.81
N CYS A 19 -10.90 -36.76 -24.49
CA CYS A 19 -10.07 -35.75 -23.84
C CYS A 19 -10.88 -34.83 -22.91
N PHE A 20 -12.13 -34.53 -23.26
CA PHE A 20 -13.02 -33.71 -22.42
C PHE A 20 -13.42 -34.46 -21.14
N LEU A 21 -13.76 -35.74 -21.25
CA LEU A 21 -14.06 -36.62 -20.11
C LEU A 21 -12.86 -36.80 -19.19
N LEU A 22 -11.64 -36.98 -19.74
CA LEU A 22 -10.41 -37.08 -18.95
C LEU A 22 -10.11 -35.79 -18.18
N LYS A 23 -10.39 -34.62 -18.76
CA LYS A 23 -10.23 -33.33 -18.07
C LYS A 23 -11.20 -33.15 -16.91
N ILE A 24 -12.46 -33.59 -17.07
CA ILE A 24 -13.46 -33.54 -15.99
C ILE A 24 -13.07 -34.48 -14.85
N ALA A 25 -12.63 -35.70 -15.17
CA ALA A 25 -12.17 -36.66 -14.17
C ALA A 25 -10.93 -36.16 -13.40
N ALA A 26 -9.98 -35.52 -14.10
CA ALA A 26 -8.81 -34.91 -13.46
C ALA A 26 -9.18 -33.71 -12.58
N GLY A 27 -10.18 -32.92 -12.97
CA GLY A 27 -10.69 -31.79 -12.17
C GLY A 27 -11.43 -32.19 -10.90
N PHE A 28 -11.96 -33.42 -10.84
CA PHE A 28 -12.64 -33.96 -9.65
C PHE A 28 -11.67 -34.62 -8.65
N ALA A 29 -10.48 -35.03 -9.10
CA ALA A 29 -9.47 -35.67 -8.25
C ALA A 29 -8.67 -34.67 -7.39
N SER A 30 -8.75 -33.37 -7.71
CA SER A 30 -8.20 -32.30 -6.87
C SER A 30 -9.28 -31.73 -5.97
N GLU A 31 -9.66 -32.47 -4.92
CA GLU A 31 -10.18 -31.83 -3.71
C GLU A 31 -9.13 -30.78 -3.30
N PRO A 32 -9.49 -29.50 -3.09
CA PRO A 32 -8.57 -28.55 -2.53
C PRO A 32 -8.23 -29.08 -1.13
N SER A 33 -7.06 -29.69 -0.98
CA SER A 33 -6.57 -30.08 0.34
C SER A 33 -6.57 -28.80 1.18
N LEU A 34 -7.48 -28.71 2.16
CA LEU A 34 -7.46 -27.67 3.17
C LEU A 34 -6.14 -27.87 3.93
N GLN A 35 -5.06 -27.29 3.42
CA GLN A 35 -3.81 -27.21 4.16
C GLN A 35 -4.14 -26.50 5.47
N ALA A 36 -3.71 -27.10 6.58
CA ALA A 36 -3.84 -26.47 7.89
C ALA A 36 -3.33 -25.03 7.79
N PRO A 37 -3.98 -24.05 8.45
CA PRO A 37 -3.54 -22.67 8.43
C PRO A 37 -2.04 -22.64 8.73
N GLN A 38 -1.24 -22.12 7.79
CA GLN A 38 0.18 -21.92 8.04
C GLN A 38 0.27 -20.79 9.06
N VAL A 39 0.56 -21.12 10.31
CA VAL A 39 0.74 -20.13 11.38
C VAL A 39 2.16 -19.61 11.26
N GLU A 40 2.32 -18.41 10.73
CA GLU A 40 3.58 -17.68 10.80
C GLU A 40 3.83 -17.25 12.25
N SER A 41 5.05 -17.47 12.73
CA SER A 41 5.47 -17.16 14.09
C SER A 41 6.69 -16.24 14.02
N HIS A 42 6.65 -15.16 14.79
CA HIS A 42 7.71 -14.16 14.88
C HIS A 42 8.01 -13.85 16.35
N ASP A 43 9.26 -13.50 16.66
CA ASP A 43 9.68 -13.14 18.01
C ASP A 43 9.07 -11.81 18.49
N ILE A 44 8.82 -10.88 17.56
CA ILE A 44 8.39 -9.52 17.85
C ILE A 44 7.17 -9.13 17.02
N LEU A 45 6.15 -8.59 17.68
CA LEU A 45 4.97 -8.00 17.05
C LEU A 45 4.98 -6.48 17.23
N ILE A 46 5.02 -5.75 16.12
CA ILE A 46 4.88 -4.29 16.08
C ILE A 46 3.45 -3.95 15.64
N ILE A 47 2.71 -3.20 16.47
CA ILE A 47 1.34 -2.79 16.17
C ILE A 47 1.32 -1.31 15.77
N GLY A 48 0.93 -1.05 14.53
CA GLY A 48 0.79 0.27 13.92
C GLY A 48 1.98 0.66 13.04
N GLY A 49 1.71 0.94 11.77
CA GLY A 49 2.66 1.41 10.76
C GLY A 49 2.85 2.93 10.73
N GLY A 50 2.65 3.61 11.86
CA GLY A 50 2.99 5.04 12.00
C GLY A 50 4.50 5.27 12.10
N ILE A 51 4.91 6.54 12.20
CA ILE A 51 6.35 6.89 12.33
C ILE A 51 7.05 6.14 13.47
N SER A 52 6.38 5.91 14.60
CA SER A 52 6.94 5.16 15.74
C SER A 52 7.15 3.68 15.42
N GLY A 53 6.17 3.01 14.80
CA GLY A 53 6.27 1.59 14.46
C GLY A 53 7.27 1.34 13.33
N LEU A 54 7.31 2.20 12.32
CA LEU A 54 8.32 2.16 11.27
C LEU A 54 9.73 2.41 11.84
N THR A 55 9.87 3.34 12.78
CA THR A 55 11.15 3.59 13.47
C THR A 55 11.57 2.38 14.30
N ALA A 56 10.64 1.73 15.00
CA ALA A 56 10.93 0.49 15.73
C ALA A 56 11.40 -0.62 14.78
N GLY A 57 10.68 -0.84 13.66
CA GLY A 57 11.08 -1.81 12.64
C GLY A 57 12.45 -1.49 12.02
N TYR A 58 12.77 -0.20 11.83
CA TYR A 58 14.07 0.23 11.33
C TYR A 58 15.23 -0.14 12.26
N PHE A 59 15.07 -0.01 13.58
CA PHE A 59 16.08 -0.40 14.56
C PHE A 59 16.09 -1.91 14.83
N LEU A 60 14.98 -2.60 14.59
CA LEU A 60 14.84 -4.04 14.76
C LEU A 60 15.01 -4.82 13.44
N LYS A 61 15.49 -4.18 12.36
CA LYS A 61 15.59 -4.78 11.01
C LYS A 61 16.39 -6.08 10.92
N ASP A 62 17.27 -6.33 11.89
CA ASP A 62 18.09 -7.54 12.00
C ASP A 62 17.47 -8.60 12.95
N LYS A 63 16.21 -8.43 13.35
CA LYS A 63 15.43 -9.33 14.20
C LYS A 63 14.22 -9.86 13.45
N ASP A 64 13.69 -10.99 13.92
CA ASP A 64 12.48 -11.57 13.38
C ASP A 64 11.24 -10.85 13.94
N PHE A 65 10.62 -9.98 13.12
CA PHE A 65 9.43 -9.24 13.51
C PHE A 65 8.38 -9.20 12.40
N ILE A 66 7.13 -9.04 12.84
CA ILE A 66 6.00 -8.68 11.98
C ILE A 66 5.44 -7.33 12.40
N LEU A 67 5.11 -6.48 11.42
CA LEU A 67 4.44 -5.21 11.63
C LEU A 67 3.02 -5.31 11.09
N LEU A 68 2.04 -5.01 11.93
CA LEU A 68 0.63 -4.98 11.56
C LEU A 68 0.12 -3.54 11.55
N GLU A 69 -0.37 -3.08 10.40
CA GLU A 69 -1.06 -1.81 10.25
C GLU A 69 -2.53 -2.08 9.89
N ARG A 70 -3.44 -1.29 10.46
CA ARG A 70 -4.88 -1.43 10.20
C ARG A 70 -5.25 -0.93 8.81
N ASN A 71 -4.59 0.12 8.34
CA ASN A 71 -4.89 0.76 7.06
C ASN A 71 -4.08 0.15 5.92
N ASP A 72 -4.49 0.42 4.69
CA ASP A 72 -3.78 -0.04 3.48
C ASP A 72 -2.43 0.69 3.26
N VAL A 73 -2.13 1.70 4.08
CA VAL A 73 -0.95 2.55 3.97
C VAL A 73 -0.29 2.77 5.32
N VAL A 74 1.04 2.83 5.31
CA VAL A 74 1.87 3.23 6.45
C VAL A 74 2.04 4.75 6.52
N GLY A 75 2.67 5.25 7.58
CA GLY A 75 2.94 6.67 7.84
C GLY A 75 2.06 7.27 8.94
N GLY A 76 0.90 6.68 9.21
CA GLY A 76 -0.04 7.15 10.23
C GLY A 76 -0.47 8.60 9.97
N ARG A 77 -0.14 9.52 10.88
CA ARG A 77 -0.44 10.96 10.72
C ARG A 77 0.50 11.67 9.74
N ALA A 78 1.62 11.07 9.36
CA ALA A 78 2.50 11.60 8.31
C ALA A 78 2.00 11.07 6.96
N THR A 79 0.91 11.66 6.45
CA THR A 79 0.27 11.26 5.19
C THR A 79 0.16 12.44 4.24
N SER A 80 0.26 12.17 2.94
CA SER A 80 0.12 13.15 1.87
C SER A 80 -1.11 12.88 1.01
N GLY A 81 -1.74 13.95 0.55
CA GLY A 81 -2.73 13.93 -0.53
C GLY A 81 -2.11 14.33 -1.85
N ASN A 82 -2.76 13.92 -2.94
CA ASN A 82 -2.46 14.42 -4.27
C ASN A 82 -3.73 15.04 -4.85
N TYR A 83 -3.59 16.23 -5.44
CA TYR A 83 -4.63 16.88 -6.23
C TYR A 83 -4.02 17.43 -7.51
N LYS A 84 -4.39 16.82 -8.65
CA LYS A 84 -3.76 17.07 -9.95
C LYS A 84 -2.23 16.89 -9.85
N GLN A 85 -1.45 17.91 -10.18
CA GLN A 85 0.01 17.93 -10.09
C GLN A 85 0.57 18.33 -8.71
N PHE A 86 -0.29 18.55 -7.71
CA PHE A 86 0.13 19.03 -6.39
C PHE A 86 0.03 17.92 -5.33
N SER A 87 1.12 17.71 -4.61
CA SER A 87 1.12 16.93 -3.37
C SER A 87 1.04 17.88 -2.17
N TYR A 88 0.26 17.52 -1.16
CA TYR A 88 0.06 18.32 0.05
C TYR A 88 0.04 17.42 1.28
N ALA A 89 0.45 17.93 2.44
CA ALA A 89 0.33 17.18 3.69
C ALA A 89 -1.14 17.12 4.12
N LYS A 90 -1.63 15.92 4.45
CA LYS A 90 -2.96 15.71 5.06
C LYS A 90 -2.89 15.68 6.59
N GLY A 91 -1.70 15.59 7.17
CA GLY A 91 -1.49 15.51 8.61
C GLY A 91 -0.24 16.28 9.03
N THR A 92 0.77 15.60 9.56
CA THR A 92 2.04 16.26 9.96
C THR A 92 2.72 16.86 8.73
N GLU A 93 2.95 18.17 8.75
CA GLU A 93 3.40 18.94 7.59
C GLU A 93 4.82 19.49 7.72
N TYR A 94 5.25 19.85 8.94
CA TYR A 94 6.56 20.46 9.19
C TYR A 94 7.30 19.74 10.31
N LEU A 95 8.62 19.71 10.17
CA LEU A 95 9.55 19.33 11.22
C LEU A 95 10.36 20.57 11.62
N GLY A 96 10.73 20.67 12.89
CA GLY A 96 11.73 21.65 13.32
C GLY A 96 13.12 21.28 12.79
N GLU A 97 14.13 22.07 13.15
CA GLU A 97 15.51 21.66 12.94
C GLU A 97 15.72 20.27 13.58
N PRO A 98 16.09 19.25 12.80
CA PRO A 98 16.23 17.91 13.32
C PRO A 98 17.40 17.85 14.31
N ASP A 99 17.18 17.18 15.44
CA ASP A 99 18.22 16.89 16.41
C ASP A 99 19.05 15.66 16.00
N ASP A 100 20.05 15.31 16.80
CA ASP A 100 21.07 14.27 16.51
C ASP A 100 20.48 12.97 15.90
N ILE A 101 19.45 12.41 16.54
CA ILE A 101 18.87 11.13 16.15
C ILE A 101 18.13 11.28 14.82
N LEU A 102 17.29 12.32 14.70
CA LEU A 102 16.50 12.55 13.49
C LEU A 102 17.40 12.90 12.30
N THR A 103 18.45 13.69 12.52
CA THR A 103 19.47 14.03 11.51
C THR A 103 20.18 12.78 10.99
N SER A 104 20.60 11.90 11.90
CA SER A 104 21.23 10.63 11.52
C SER A 104 20.28 9.74 10.72
N MET A 105 19.02 9.62 11.13
CA MET A 105 18.01 8.85 10.40
C MET A 105 17.75 9.42 8.99
N VAL A 106 17.58 10.73 8.87
CA VAL A 106 17.40 11.42 7.58
C VAL A 106 18.56 11.11 6.65
N SER A 107 19.80 11.22 7.14
CA SER A 107 20.99 10.91 6.35
C SER A 107 21.07 9.44 5.96
N GLN A 108 20.79 8.51 6.88
CA GLN A 108 20.82 7.07 6.61
C GLN A 108 19.75 6.64 5.60
N LEU A 109 18.61 7.33 5.58
CA LEU A 109 17.51 7.09 4.64
C LEU A 109 17.69 7.85 3.32
N GLY A 110 18.71 8.70 3.19
CA GLY A 110 18.97 9.48 1.98
C GLY A 110 17.88 10.50 1.66
N LEU A 111 17.23 11.06 2.70
CA LEU A 111 16.14 12.02 2.54
C LEU A 111 16.70 13.43 2.29
N ASP A 112 16.17 14.10 1.27
CA ASP A 112 16.46 15.50 0.95
C ASP A 112 15.51 16.43 1.73
N LEU A 113 16.00 17.04 2.81
CA LEU A 113 15.23 18.00 3.59
C LEU A 113 15.22 19.34 2.87
N LYS A 114 14.02 19.81 2.52
CA LYS A 114 13.83 21.14 1.96
C LYS A 114 13.45 22.11 3.06
N GLU A 115 14.28 23.15 3.21
CA GLU A 115 13.96 24.27 4.08
C GLU A 115 12.76 25.03 3.51
N ILE A 116 11.86 25.43 4.40
CA ILE A 116 10.75 26.31 4.05
C ILE A 116 11.28 27.75 4.07
N PRO A 117 11.28 28.46 2.92
CA PRO A 117 11.90 29.78 2.83
C PRO A 117 11.21 30.78 3.76
N SER A 118 12.01 31.65 4.38
CA SER A 118 11.53 32.78 5.17
C SER A 118 11.35 34.04 4.29
N PRO A 119 10.34 34.91 4.56
CA PRO A 119 9.23 34.67 5.48
C PRO A 119 8.37 33.52 4.94
N ILE A 120 7.64 32.83 5.82
CA ILE A 120 6.49 32.03 5.38
C ILE A 120 5.57 33.06 4.71
N SER A 121 5.74 33.25 3.40
CA SER A 121 5.13 34.32 2.57
C SER A 121 3.62 34.18 2.45
N HIS A 122 3.08 33.32 3.31
CA HIS A 122 1.81 32.71 3.29
C HIS A 122 1.05 32.90 4.58
N LEU A 123 1.70 33.29 5.68
CA LEU A 123 1.02 33.46 6.96
C LEU A 123 -0.24 34.35 6.84
N PRO A 124 -0.24 35.46 6.09
CA PRO A 124 -1.46 36.25 5.91
C PRO A 124 -2.57 35.52 5.12
N TRP A 125 -2.24 34.78 4.06
CA TRP A 125 -3.24 34.07 3.27
C TRP A 125 -3.62 32.72 3.85
N MET A 126 -2.74 32.08 4.61
CA MET A 126 -2.94 30.79 5.27
C MET A 126 -3.80 30.99 6.50
N LEU A 127 -3.61 32.08 7.27
CA LEU A 127 -4.58 32.48 8.29
C LEU A 127 -5.94 32.84 7.66
N SER A 128 -5.96 33.56 6.52
CA SER A 128 -7.22 33.85 5.80
C SER A 128 -7.90 32.61 5.21
N LEU A 129 -7.12 31.63 4.73
CA LEU A 129 -7.61 30.37 4.17
C LEU A 129 -8.03 29.40 5.27
N MET A 130 -7.33 29.39 6.41
CA MET A 130 -7.72 28.65 7.60
C MET A 130 -8.99 29.24 8.20
N ASP A 131 -9.16 30.56 8.26
CA ASP A 131 -10.44 31.19 8.64
C ASP A 131 -11.57 30.78 7.69
N ARG A 132 -11.32 30.75 6.37
CA ARG A 132 -12.33 30.33 5.38
C ARG A 132 -12.61 28.83 5.39
N LEU A 133 -11.60 27.99 5.60
CA LEU A 133 -11.73 26.54 5.68
C LEU A 133 -12.36 26.12 7.00
N LEU A 134 -12.05 26.80 8.11
CA LEU A 134 -12.73 26.58 9.38
C LEU A 134 -14.21 26.95 9.25
N VAL A 135 -14.53 28.09 8.60
CA VAL A 135 -15.91 28.44 8.26
C VAL A 135 -16.55 27.38 7.34
N MET A 136 -15.83 26.88 6.34
CA MET A 136 -16.37 25.85 5.43
C MET A 136 -16.62 24.51 6.14
N VAL A 137 -15.71 24.07 7.01
CA VAL A 137 -15.86 22.84 7.81
C VAL A 137 -16.98 23.00 8.84
N VAL A 138 -17.12 24.18 9.46
CA VAL A 138 -18.23 24.48 10.37
C VAL A 138 -19.57 24.57 9.63
N MET A 139 -19.62 25.17 8.43
CA MET A 139 -20.84 25.25 7.62
C MET A 139 -21.29 23.88 7.10
N VAL A 140 -20.34 23.05 6.64
CA VAL A 140 -20.61 21.66 6.22
C VAL A 140 -21.07 20.80 7.41
N SER A 141 -20.54 21.06 8.62
CA SER A 141 -20.99 20.37 9.84
C SER A 141 -22.34 20.88 10.40
N LEU A 142 -22.80 22.06 9.99
CA LEU A 142 -24.06 22.67 10.41
C LEU A 142 -25.18 22.58 9.35
N GLY A 143 -24.92 21.94 8.21
CA GLY A 143 -25.94 21.64 7.20
C GLY A 143 -26.55 22.87 6.52
N ILE A 144 -25.75 23.92 6.29
CA ILE A 144 -26.12 25.06 5.44
C ILE A 144 -25.49 24.90 4.05
#